data_AF-A0A7Y5RLA2-F1
#
_entry.id   AF-A0A7Y5RLA2-F1
#
_cell.length_a   1.000
_cell.length_b   1.000
_cell.length_c   1.000
_cell.angle_alpha   90.00
_cell.angle_beta   90.00
_cell.angle_gamma   90.00
#
_symmetry.space_group_name_H-M   'P 1'
#
loop_
_entity.id
_entity.type
_entity.pdbx_description
1 polymer ?
#
loop_
_entity_poly.entity_id
_entity_poly.type
_entity_poly.pdbx_seq_one_letter_code
_entity_poly.pdbx_strand_id
1 'polypeptide(L)'
;MAWSVGRATWVGDVTDPDIAQQVGTRTFDRGQAYAAERRVRSLATRPDGLMLLGTIEGSGSGEHQTTYQTIIEARPHPKGRSHLWSGRCSCPVGSDCKHVVALMLTARDVAHGVALGPPDEPEAVATDAAVAVQAVTALGRRARAHPATPGRRRGGADPPRAAR
;
A
#
# COMPACT_ATOMS: atom_id res chain seq x y z
N MET A 1 7.23 -18.65 -9.38
CA MET A 1 7.52 -18.06 -10.69
C MET A 1 8.07 -16.66 -10.46
N ALA A 2 9.21 -16.29 -11.06
CA ALA A 2 9.78 -14.96 -10.88
C ALA A 2 9.13 -14.00 -11.89
N TRP A 3 8.55 -12.92 -11.37
CA TRP A 3 8.01 -11.84 -12.19
C TRP A 3 9.16 -11.03 -12.80
N SER A 4 9.05 -10.61 -14.06
CA SER A 4 10.07 -9.78 -14.70
C SER A 4 9.44 -8.87 -15.75
N VAL A 5 9.91 -7.63 -15.80
CA VAL A 5 9.58 -6.65 -16.84
C VAL A 5 10.61 -6.58 -17.97
N GLY A 6 11.68 -7.38 -17.91
CA GLY A 6 12.73 -7.42 -18.92
C GLY A 6 13.24 -6.01 -19.31
N ARG A 7 13.06 -5.63 -20.57
CA ARG A 7 13.49 -4.33 -21.12
C ARG A 7 12.48 -3.19 -20.95
N ALA A 8 11.32 -3.42 -20.34
CA ALA A 8 10.32 -2.37 -20.11
C ALA A 8 10.67 -1.47 -18.92
N THR A 9 11.89 -0.93 -18.88
CA THR A 9 12.36 -0.09 -17.76
C THR A 9 11.56 1.20 -17.62
N TRP A 10 10.95 1.68 -18.71
CA TRP A 10 10.11 2.89 -18.71
C TRP A 10 8.96 2.84 -17.70
N VAL A 11 8.47 1.64 -17.34
CA VAL A 11 7.37 1.50 -16.40
C VAL A 11 7.75 1.99 -15.00
N GLY A 12 9.04 1.90 -14.65
CA GLY A 12 9.60 2.44 -13.40
C GLY A 12 9.52 3.96 -13.30
N ASP A 13 9.45 4.66 -14.43
CA ASP A 13 9.41 6.13 -14.48
C ASP A 13 7.97 6.69 -14.49
N VAL A 14 6.96 5.83 -14.55
CA VAL A 14 5.54 6.25 -14.60
C VAL A 14 5.03 6.50 -13.19
N THR A 15 4.67 7.75 -12.90
CA THR A 15 4.24 8.15 -11.54
C THR A 15 2.72 7.97 -11.33
N ASP A 16 2.30 7.88 -10.07
CA ASP A 16 0.87 7.81 -9.72
C ASP A 16 0.07 9.01 -10.26
N PRO A 17 0.54 10.27 -10.14
CA PRO A 17 -0.11 11.41 -10.77
C PRO A 17 -0.24 11.27 -12.29
N ASP A 18 0.77 10.72 -12.99
CA ASP A 18 0.71 10.53 -14.45
C ASP A 18 -0.39 9.52 -14.82
N ILE A 19 -0.45 8.40 -14.09
CA ILE A 19 -1.49 7.37 -14.31
C ILE A 19 -2.87 7.95 -14.02
N ALA A 20 -3.03 8.59 -12.86
CA ALA A 20 -4.31 9.16 -12.43
C ALA A 20 -4.79 10.28 -13.37
N GLN A 21 -3.89 11.08 -13.93
CA GLN A 21 -4.21 12.09 -14.94
C GLN A 21 -4.77 11.45 -16.22
N GLN A 22 -4.23 10.31 -16.65
CA GLN A 22 -4.67 9.62 -17.85
C GLN A 22 -6.01 8.88 -17.66
N VAL A 23 -6.14 8.11 -16.58
CA VAL A 23 -7.28 7.17 -16.40
C VAL A 23 -8.42 7.76 -15.54
N GLY A 24 -8.15 8.87 -14.86
CA GLY A 24 -9.02 9.48 -13.86
C GLY A 24 -8.88 8.85 -12.46
N THR A 25 -9.00 9.68 -11.42
CA THR A 25 -8.76 9.30 -10.01
C THR A 25 -9.54 8.06 -9.56
N ARG A 26 -10.86 7.98 -9.84
CA ARG A 26 -11.67 6.82 -9.42
C ARG A 26 -11.23 5.51 -10.07
N THR A 27 -10.76 5.56 -11.32
CA THR A 27 -10.26 4.37 -12.03
C THR A 27 -8.90 3.97 -11.46
N PHE A 28 -8.06 4.96 -11.16
CA PHE A 28 -6.77 4.77 -10.53
C PHE A 28 -6.90 4.11 -9.15
N ASP A 29 -7.76 4.63 -8.28
CA ASP A 29 -8.01 4.08 -6.93
C ASP A 29 -8.44 2.61 -6.97
N ARG A 30 -9.35 2.27 -7.89
CA ARG A 30 -9.79 0.88 -8.10
C ARG A 30 -8.68 0.00 -8.64
N GLY A 31 -7.81 0.55 -9.49
CA GLY A 31 -6.65 -0.15 -10.02
C GLY A 31 -5.60 -0.45 -8.96
N GLN A 32 -5.33 0.52 -8.09
CA GLN A 32 -4.48 0.32 -6.90
C GLN A 32 -5.03 -0.80 -6.02
N ALA A 33 -6.34 -0.79 -5.73
CA ALA A 33 -6.96 -1.88 -4.96
C ALA A 33 -6.75 -3.25 -5.61
N TYR A 34 -6.90 -3.35 -6.95
CA TYR A 34 -6.67 -4.62 -7.66
C TYR A 34 -5.22 -5.09 -7.63
N ALA A 35 -4.25 -4.17 -7.69
CA ALA A 35 -2.84 -4.51 -7.53
C ALA A 35 -2.56 -5.00 -6.10
N ALA A 36 -3.05 -4.27 -5.08
CA ALA A 36 -2.89 -4.62 -3.67
C ALA A 36 -3.55 -5.97 -3.31
N GLU A 37 -4.72 -6.26 -3.88
CA GLU A 37 -5.41 -7.54 -3.73
C GLU A 37 -4.79 -8.67 -4.57
N ARG A 38 -3.61 -8.44 -5.20
CA ARG A 38 -2.87 -9.41 -6.02
C ARG A 38 -3.72 -10.07 -7.12
N ARG A 39 -4.65 -9.31 -7.71
CA ARG A 39 -5.52 -9.80 -8.80
C ARG A 39 -4.80 -9.97 -10.14
N VAL A 40 -3.59 -9.42 -10.29
CA VAL A 40 -2.75 -9.70 -11.45
C VAL A 40 -2.21 -11.12 -11.31
N ARG A 41 -2.48 -11.97 -12.30
CA ARG A 41 -2.10 -13.40 -12.28
C ARG A 41 -0.94 -13.72 -13.22
N SER A 42 -0.70 -12.86 -14.20
CA SER A 42 0.49 -12.95 -15.05
C SER A 42 0.96 -11.58 -15.47
N LEU A 43 2.27 -11.48 -15.68
CA LEU A 43 2.96 -10.34 -16.27
C LEU A 43 4.02 -10.88 -17.23
N ALA A 44 3.98 -10.41 -18.46
CA ALA A 44 4.98 -10.67 -19.47
C ALA A 44 5.28 -9.38 -20.24
N THR A 45 6.47 -9.32 -20.82
CA THR A 45 6.91 -8.18 -21.62
C THR A 45 7.38 -8.67 -22.97
N ARG A 46 7.06 -7.95 -24.04
CA ARG A 46 7.63 -8.23 -25.36
C ARG A 46 9.15 -7.99 -25.36
N PRO A 47 9.91 -8.66 -26.24
CA PRO A 47 11.36 -8.47 -26.32
C PRO A 47 11.81 -7.03 -26.58
N ASP A 48 10.97 -6.21 -27.22
CA ASP A 48 11.25 -4.79 -27.47
C ASP A 48 11.11 -3.90 -26.23
N GLY A 49 10.52 -4.42 -25.13
CA GLY A 49 10.28 -3.66 -23.90
C GLY A 49 9.14 -2.64 -24.00
N LEU A 50 8.43 -2.56 -25.12
CA LEU A 50 7.40 -1.53 -25.37
C LEU A 50 5.98 -2.05 -25.21
N MET A 51 5.82 -3.32 -24.79
CA MET A 51 4.51 -3.89 -24.54
C MET A 51 4.54 -4.78 -23.29
N LEU A 52 3.59 -4.53 -22.40
CA LEU A 52 3.26 -5.39 -21.27
C LEU A 52 2.00 -6.19 -21.60
N LEU A 53 1.99 -7.46 -21.20
CA LEU A 53 0.85 -8.35 -21.30
C LEU A 53 0.59 -8.96 -19.93
N GLY A 54 -0.68 -9.13 -19.57
CA GLY A 54 -1.04 -9.79 -18.32
C GLY A 54 -2.48 -10.27 -18.31
N THR A 55 -2.76 -11.11 -17.32
CA THR A 55 -4.10 -11.57 -16.99
C THR A 55 -4.48 -11.06 -15.61
N ILE A 56 -5.68 -10.51 -15.50
CA ILE A 56 -6.17 -9.88 -14.26
C ILE A 56 -7.54 -10.44 -13.92
N GLU A 57 -7.70 -10.91 -12.70
CA GLU A 57 -8.99 -11.32 -12.18
C GLU A 57 -9.94 -10.14 -12.04
N GLY A 58 -11.20 -10.38 -12.39
CA GLY A 58 -12.29 -9.45 -12.23
C GLY A 58 -12.74 -9.32 -10.78
N SER A 59 -13.89 -8.66 -10.59
CA SER A 59 -14.54 -8.54 -9.28
C SER A 59 -15.33 -9.78 -8.86
N GLY A 60 -15.41 -10.81 -9.71
CA GLY A 60 -16.13 -12.04 -9.41
C GLY A 60 -15.40 -12.86 -8.34
N SER A 61 -16.06 -13.89 -7.84
CA SER A 61 -15.49 -14.84 -6.88
C SER A 61 -16.02 -16.25 -7.15
N GLY A 62 -15.24 -17.27 -6.79
CA GLY A 62 -15.61 -18.66 -7.00
C GLY A 62 -15.86 -18.96 -8.48
N GLU A 63 -16.98 -19.62 -8.78
CA GLU A 63 -17.36 -20.03 -10.15
C GLU A 63 -17.62 -18.85 -11.11
N HIS A 64 -17.87 -17.65 -10.57
CA HIS A 64 -18.11 -16.44 -11.38
C HIS A 64 -16.84 -15.61 -11.61
N GLN A 65 -15.66 -16.12 -11.22
CA GLN A 65 -14.40 -15.41 -11.42
C GLN A 65 -14.05 -15.34 -12.91
N THR A 66 -14.03 -14.13 -13.46
CA THR A 66 -13.61 -13.88 -14.85
C THR A 66 -12.20 -13.33 -14.88
N THR A 67 -11.38 -13.85 -15.78
CA THR A 67 -10.03 -13.30 -16.03
C THR A 67 -10.02 -12.49 -17.31
N TYR A 68 -9.47 -11.28 -17.23
CA TYR A 68 -9.35 -10.37 -18.37
C TYR A 68 -7.91 -10.31 -18.88
N GLN A 69 -7.75 -10.41 -20.20
CA GLN A 69 -6.49 -10.18 -20.88
C GLN A 69 -6.27 -8.68 -21.01
N THR A 70 -5.08 -8.22 -20.63
CA THR A 70 -4.72 -6.80 -20.61
C THR A 70 -3.37 -6.59 -21.26
N ILE A 71 -3.29 -5.55 -22.08
CA ILE A 71 -2.10 -5.17 -22.84
C ILE A 71 -1.85 -3.68 -22.59
N ILE A 72 -0.60 -3.31 -22.34
CA ILE A 72 -0.16 -1.92 -22.27
C ILE A 72 0.91 -1.71 -23.33
N GLU A 73 0.71 -0.72 -24.19
CA GLU A 73 1.66 -0.33 -25.23
C GLU A 73 2.28 1.00 -24.86
N ALA A 74 3.61 1.06 -24.90
CA ALA A 74 4.38 2.28 -24.72
C ALA A 74 5.04 2.74 -26.02
N ARG A 75 5.25 4.05 -26.12
CA ARG A 75 5.98 4.72 -27.19
C ARG A 75 6.88 5.81 -26.58
N PRO A 76 8.09 6.02 -27.11
CA PRO A 76 8.91 7.15 -26.69
C PRO A 76 8.18 8.47 -26.89
N HIS A 77 8.32 9.39 -25.93
CA HIS A 77 7.77 10.73 -26.08
C HIS A 77 8.63 11.54 -27.07
N PRO A 78 8.05 12.25 -28.06
CA PRO A 78 8.82 12.96 -29.10
C PRO A 78 9.81 14.01 -28.58
N LYS A 79 9.49 14.59 -27.41
CA LYS A 79 10.34 15.58 -26.70
C LYS A 79 11.25 14.98 -25.63
N GLY A 80 11.47 13.66 -25.59
CA GLY A 80 12.33 13.01 -24.60
C GLY A 80 11.82 13.05 -23.16
N ARG A 81 10.50 13.15 -22.96
CA ARG A 81 9.84 13.04 -21.65
C ARG A 81 9.50 11.57 -21.34
N SER A 82 8.82 11.32 -20.21
CA SER A 82 8.25 10.01 -19.86
C SER A 82 7.47 9.41 -21.02
N HIS A 83 7.55 8.08 -21.18
CA HIS A 83 6.91 7.37 -22.29
C HIS A 83 5.42 7.65 -22.34
N LEU A 84 4.89 7.79 -23.56
CA LEU A 84 3.46 7.78 -23.79
C LEU A 84 2.99 6.33 -23.76
N TRP A 85 1.82 6.08 -23.17
CA TRP A 85 1.29 4.72 -23.09
C TRP A 85 -0.23 4.70 -23.25
N SER A 86 -0.76 3.54 -23.65
CA SER A 86 -2.19 3.25 -23.62
C SER A 86 -2.44 1.79 -23.30
N GLY A 87 -3.56 1.50 -22.65
CA GLY A 87 -3.95 0.15 -22.26
C GLY A 87 -5.23 -0.31 -22.94
N ARG A 88 -5.25 -1.60 -23.28
CA ARG A 88 -6.43 -2.32 -23.75
C ARG A 88 -6.67 -3.54 -22.89
N CYS A 89 -7.92 -3.81 -22.60
CA CYS A 89 -8.37 -4.87 -21.73
C CYS A 89 -9.61 -5.53 -22.34
N SER A 90 -9.71 -6.86 -22.24
CA SER A 90 -10.89 -7.61 -22.71
C SER A 90 -12.15 -7.42 -21.85
N CYS A 91 -12.08 -6.59 -20.80
CA CYS A 91 -13.24 -6.29 -19.95
C CYS A 91 -14.25 -5.38 -20.66
N PRO A 92 -15.50 -5.27 -20.15
CA PRO A 92 -16.54 -4.44 -20.75
C PRO A 92 -16.21 -2.94 -20.91
N VAL A 93 -15.22 -2.43 -20.17
CA VAL A 93 -14.76 -1.03 -20.28
C VAL A 93 -13.81 -0.83 -21.47
N GLY A 94 -13.08 -1.87 -21.88
CA GLY A 94 -12.20 -1.83 -23.05
C GLY A 94 -10.83 -1.16 -22.82
N SER A 95 -10.78 0.15 -22.64
CA SER A 95 -9.50 0.91 -22.61
C SER A 95 -9.24 1.56 -21.25
N ASP A 96 -7.96 1.67 -20.88
CA ASP A 96 -7.47 2.42 -19.70
C ASP A 96 -8.30 2.19 -18.42
N CYS A 97 -8.78 0.96 -18.25
CA CYS A 97 -9.62 0.56 -17.14
C CYS A 97 -8.78 0.25 -15.90
N LYS A 98 -9.42 -0.03 -14.76
CA LYS A 98 -8.73 -0.43 -13.53
C LYS A 98 -7.79 -1.64 -13.68
N HIS A 99 -8.06 -2.55 -14.62
CA HIS A 99 -7.18 -3.71 -14.85
C HIS A 99 -5.88 -3.30 -15.55
N VAL A 100 -5.94 -2.31 -16.44
CA VAL A 100 -4.75 -1.68 -17.05
C VAL A 100 -3.91 -1.03 -15.96
N VAL A 101 -4.54 -0.27 -15.06
CA VAL A 101 -3.86 0.36 -13.93
C VAL A 101 -3.22 -0.69 -13.03
N ALA A 102 -3.93 -1.76 -12.67
CA ALA A 102 -3.39 -2.83 -11.83
C ALA A 102 -2.15 -3.48 -12.46
N LEU A 103 -2.18 -3.76 -13.78
CA LEU A 103 -1.03 -4.29 -14.50
C LEU A 103 0.14 -3.30 -14.54
N MET A 104 -0.13 -2.00 -14.76
CA MET A 104 0.90 -0.94 -14.75
C MET A 104 1.61 -0.87 -13.41
N LEU A 105 0.85 -0.81 -12.31
CA LEU A 105 1.40 -0.70 -10.95
C LEU A 105 2.21 -1.95 -10.58
N THR A 106 1.66 -3.14 -10.87
CA THR A 106 2.34 -4.42 -10.63
C THR A 106 3.66 -4.50 -11.42
N ALA A 107 3.66 -4.07 -12.68
CA ALA A 107 4.88 -4.04 -13.49
C ALA A 107 5.89 -3.02 -12.95
N ARG A 108 5.43 -1.86 -12.47
CA ARG A 108 6.28 -0.83 -11.87
C ARG A 108 6.96 -1.34 -10.60
N ASP A 109 6.22 -2.02 -9.73
CA ASP A 109 6.76 -2.63 -8.53
C ASP A 109 7.86 -3.67 -8.87
N VAL A 110 7.62 -4.52 -9.86
CA VAL A 110 8.61 -5.48 -10.36
C VAL A 110 9.84 -4.77 -10.95
N ALA A 111 9.65 -3.66 -11.67
CA ALA A 111 10.74 -2.85 -12.21
C ALA A 111 11.61 -2.23 -11.10
N HIS A 112 11.01 -1.90 -9.96
CA HIS A 112 11.70 -1.42 -8.77
C HIS A 112 12.27 -2.54 -7.89
N GLY A 113 12.14 -3.81 -8.29
CA GLY A 113 12.67 -4.95 -7.55
C GLY A 113 11.80 -5.38 -6.36
N VAL A 114 10.55 -4.94 -6.29
CA VAL A 114 9.60 -5.43 -5.28
C VAL A 114 9.26 -6.88 -5.59
N ALA A 115 9.54 -7.77 -4.64
CA ALA A 115 9.22 -9.19 -4.78
C ALA A 115 7.72 -9.43 -4.59
N LEU A 116 7.01 -9.69 -5.69
CA LEU A 116 5.63 -10.14 -5.64
C LEU A 116 5.60 -11.62 -5.24
N GLY A 117 5.14 -11.89 -4.02
CA GLY A 117 5.04 -13.25 -3.48
C GLY A 117 4.07 -14.14 -4.31
N PRO A 118 4.04 -15.46 -4.04
CA PRO A 118 3.08 -16.36 -4.67
C PRO A 118 1.63 -15.88 -4.48
N PRO A 119 0.74 -16.12 -5.46
CA PRO A 119 -0.62 -15.56 -5.47
C PRO A 119 -1.56 -15.92 -4.31
N ASP A 120 -1.18 -16.74 -3.33
CA ASP A 120 -2.06 -17.18 -2.23
C ASP A 120 -1.38 -17.34 -0.86
N GLU A 121 -0.17 -16.81 -0.66
CA GLU A 121 0.45 -16.79 0.68
C GLU A 121 0.17 -15.45 1.37
N PRO A 122 -0.35 -15.44 2.62
CA PRO A 122 -0.58 -14.20 3.35
C PRO A 122 0.77 -13.49 3.53
N GLU A 123 0.86 -12.26 3.01
CA GLU A 123 2.02 -11.41 3.22
C GLU A 123 2.28 -11.30 4.72
N ALA A 124 3.44 -11.78 5.16
CA ALA A 124 3.98 -11.40 6.46
C ALA A 124 4.15 -9.88 6.43
N VAL A 125 3.25 -9.16 7.10
CA VAL A 125 3.33 -7.73 7.29
C VAL A 125 4.65 -7.40 8.01
N ALA A 126 5.65 -6.96 7.26
CA ALA A 126 6.85 -6.38 7.82
C ALA A 126 6.45 -5.02 8.41
N THR A 127 6.10 -5.01 9.69
CA THR A 127 5.94 -3.76 10.44
C THR A 127 7.33 -3.26 10.82
N ASP A 128 7.85 -2.29 10.08
CA ASP A 128 9.04 -1.53 10.52
C ASP A 128 8.66 -0.63 11.71
N ALA A 129 8.62 -1.22 12.90
CA ALA A 129 8.57 -0.50 14.17
C ALA A 129 10.00 -0.25 14.66
N ALA A 130 10.74 0.66 13.99
CA ALA A 130 12.13 0.92 14.34
C ALA A 130 12.57 2.39 14.27
N VAL A 131 11.70 3.37 14.54
CA VAL A 131 12.15 4.76 14.83
C VAL A 131 11.21 5.48 15.80
N ALA A 132 11.26 5.21 17.11
CA ALA A 132 10.82 6.16 18.16
C ALA A 132 11.04 5.65 19.61
N VAL A 133 12.25 5.28 20.04
CA VAL A 133 12.54 5.22 21.51
C VAL A 133 14.00 5.60 21.78
N GLN A 134 14.33 6.89 21.77
CA GLN A 134 15.49 7.41 22.51
C GLN A 134 15.22 8.85 22.97
N ALA A 135 14.53 9.00 24.11
CA ALA A 135 14.72 10.11 25.07
C ALA A 135 13.73 10.02 26.24
N VAL A 136 13.95 9.11 27.21
CA VAL A 136 13.48 9.28 28.61
C VAL A 136 14.17 8.27 29.53
N THR A 137 15.46 8.50 29.83
CA THR A 137 16.14 7.85 30.97
C THR A 137 16.94 8.88 31.74
N ALA A 138 16.23 9.82 32.36
CA ALA A 138 16.79 10.69 33.39
C ALA A 138 15.71 11.12 34.41
N LEU A 139 15.19 10.18 35.21
CA LEU A 139 14.81 10.41 36.61
C LEU A 139 14.28 9.10 37.22
N GLY A 140 14.91 8.58 38.28
CA GLY A 140 14.29 7.47 39.00
C GLY A 140 15.14 6.65 39.96
N ARG A 141 16.03 7.24 40.76
CA ARG A 141 16.50 6.57 41.99
C ARG A 141 15.53 6.92 43.12
N ARG A 142 14.65 5.99 43.51
CA ARG A 142 13.95 6.04 44.81
C ARG A 142 14.17 4.73 45.58
N ALA A 143 14.86 4.87 46.71
CA ALA A 143 15.00 3.84 47.73
C ALA A 143 13.65 3.52 48.39
N ARG A 144 13.46 2.27 48.81
CA ARG A 144 12.30 1.79 49.56
C ARG A 144 12.55 1.92 51.06
N ALA A 145 11.51 2.25 51.84
CA ALA A 145 11.42 1.88 53.25
C ALA A 145 9.95 1.58 53.61
N HIS A 146 9.77 0.57 54.46
CA HIS A 146 8.52 -0.08 54.87
C HIS A 146 7.73 0.72 55.93
N PRO A 147 6.46 0.34 56.20
CA PRO A 147 5.54 1.13 57.02
C PRO A 147 5.52 0.72 58.50
N ALA A 148 5.12 1.65 59.36
CA ALA A 148 4.62 1.37 60.70
C ALA A 148 3.48 2.34 61.06
N THR A 149 2.33 1.78 61.43
CA THR A 149 1.21 2.39 62.19
C THR A 149 1.28 1.77 63.62
N PRO A 150 0.55 2.21 64.67
CA PRO A 150 -0.46 3.29 64.75
C PRO A 150 -0.42 4.15 66.04
N GLY A 151 -1.33 5.13 66.15
CA GLY A 151 -1.66 5.76 67.44
C GLY A 151 -2.71 6.87 67.35
N ARG A 152 -3.93 6.61 67.80
CA ARG A 152 -5.10 7.51 67.80
C ARG A 152 -5.42 7.97 69.23
N ARG A 153 -5.53 9.29 69.49
CA ARG A 153 -6.29 9.91 70.61
C ARG A 153 -6.76 11.30 70.13
N ARG A 154 -8.06 11.55 69.94
CA ARG A 154 -9.13 12.00 70.88
C ARG A 154 -9.00 13.46 71.35
N GLY A 155 -10.11 14.21 71.16
CA GLY A 155 -10.39 15.56 71.67
C GLY A 155 -10.69 16.50 70.50
N GLY A 156 -11.89 17.01 70.22
CA GLY A 156 -13.09 17.21 71.05
C GLY A 156 -13.19 18.68 71.43
N ALA A 157 -14.02 19.46 70.71
CA ALA A 157 -14.83 20.58 71.20
C ALA A 157 -15.47 21.34 70.01
N ASP A 158 -16.79 21.50 70.07
CA ASP A 158 -17.65 22.31 69.21
C ASP A 158 -17.88 23.71 69.87
N PRO A 159 -18.72 24.64 69.36
CA PRO A 159 -18.40 26.05 69.14
C PRO A 159 -19.09 27.00 70.15
N PRO A 160 -19.17 28.34 69.90
CA PRO A 160 -20.50 28.84 69.54
C PRO A 160 -20.56 30.02 68.53
N ARG A 161 -21.79 30.18 68.00
CA ARG A 161 -22.38 31.28 67.21
C ARG A 161 -22.13 32.70 67.76
N ALA A 162 -22.11 33.72 66.89
CA ALA A 162 -23.26 34.61 66.61
C ALA A 162 -22.89 35.92 65.87
N ALA A 163 -23.79 36.31 64.95
CA ALA A 163 -24.24 37.66 64.58
C ALA A 163 -23.24 38.75 64.15
N ARG A 164 -23.42 39.24 62.92
CA ARG A 164 -24.05 40.55 62.63
C ARG A 164 -24.48 40.63 61.18
#